data_AF-A0A4Y9EXK4-F1
#
_entry.id   AF-A0A4Y9EXK4-F1
#
_cell.length_a   1.000
_cell.length_b   1.000
_cell.length_c   1.000
_cell.angle_alpha   90.00
_cell.angle_beta   90.00
_cell.angle_gamma   90.00
#
_symmetry.space_group_name_H-M   'P 1'
#
loop_
_entity.id
_entity.type
_entity.pdbx_description
1 polymer ?
#
loop_
_entity_poly.entity_id
_entity_poly.type
_entity_poly.pdbx_seq_one_letter_code
_entity_poly.pdbx_strand_id
1 'polypeptide(L)'
;MGQVLEKTHYVLQVGSKGRVVLPAEVRAALGLQEGDRLVARLREDGTLELLSFREVVRRVRGLYKDLVPPGVSLVEELIRERREEARREEE
;
A
#
# COMPACT_ATOMS: atom_id res chain seq x y z
N MET A 1 1.08 -22.33 -3.40
CA MET A 1 1.46 -21.79 -2.08
C MET A 1 2.66 -22.56 -1.57
N GLY A 2 3.86 -22.28 -2.08
CA GLY A 2 5.05 -23.03 -1.73
C GLY A 2 6.31 -22.16 -1.86
N GLN A 3 7.19 -22.30 -0.87
CA GLN A 3 8.62 -21.96 -0.90
C GLN A 3 9.09 -20.49 -0.72
N VAL A 4 8.28 -19.55 -0.24
CA VAL A 4 8.79 -18.18 -0.01
C VAL A 4 9.73 -18.07 1.22
N LEU A 5 9.92 -19.11 2.04
CA LEU A 5 10.56 -18.97 3.37
C LEU A 5 11.94 -19.60 3.56
N GLU A 6 12.61 -20.14 2.53
CA GLU A 6 13.99 -20.66 2.73
C GLU A 6 15.09 -19.62 2.48
N LYS A 7 14.81 -18.53 1.73
CA LYS A 7 15.76 -17.42 1.54
C LYS A 7 15.11 -16.08 1.90
N THR A 8 15.32 -15.67 3.14
CA THR A 8 14.86 -14.37 3.67
C THR A 8 15.68 -13.19 3.16
N HIS A 9 16.87 -13.44 2.59
CA HIS A 9 17.81 -12.41 2.18
C HIS A 9 18.27 -12.64 0.73
N TYR A 10 18.19 -11.58 -0.07
CA TYR A 10 18.72 -11.54 -1.43
C TYR A 10 19.79 -10.45 -1.49
N VAL A 11 20.99 -10.80 -1.94
CA VAL A 11 22.02 -9.82 -2.27
C VAL A 11 21.67 -9.24 -3.64
N LEU A 12 21.38 -7.95 -3.69
CA LEU A 12 21.03 -7.25 -4.92
C LEU A 12 22.20 -6.35 -5.33
N GLN A 13 22.50 -6.35 -6.62
CA GLN A 13 23.48 -5.42 -7.20
C GLN A 13 22.76 -4.21 -7.79
N VAL A 14 23.30 -3.02 -7.51
CA VAL A 14 22.81 -1.78 -8.09
C VAL A 14 23.39 -1.65 -9.49
N GLY A 15 22.51 -1.58 -10.50
CA GLY A 15 22.90 -1.36 -11.88
C GLY A 15 23.34 0.08 -12.15
N SER A 16 23.83 0.33 -13.37
CA SER A 16 24.41 1.61 -13.80
C SER A 16 23.53 2.86 -13.63
N LYS A 17 22.21 2.69 -13.47
CA LYS A 17 21.24 3.78 -13.28
C LYS A 17 20.57 3.76 -11.89
N GLY A 18 21.20 3.13 -10.89
CA GLY A 18 20.60 3.01 -9.56
C GLY A 18 19.45 2.00 -9.47
N ARG A 19 19.27 1.16 -10.49
CA ARG A 19 18.19 0.17 -10.55
C ARG A 19 18.61 -1.11 -9.83
N VAL A 20 17.70 -1.67 -9.05
CA VAL A 20 17.82 -3.01 -8.48
C VAL A 20 16.84 -3.93 -9.18
N VAL A 21 17.28 -5.14 -9.51
CA VAL A 21 16.42 -6.16 -10.11
C VAL A 21 15.85 -7.03 -8.99
N LEU A 22 14.53 -7.01 -8.83
CA LEU A 22 13.87 -7.88 -7.88
C LEU A 22 13.82 -9.32 -8.43
N PRO A 23 14.31 -10.33 -7.69
CA PRO A 23 14.21 -11.74 -8.06
C PRO A 23 12.75 -12.16 -8.33
N ALA A 24 12.57 -13.19 -9.16
CA ALA A 24 11.24 -13.61 -9.60
C ALA A 24 10.36 -14.08 -8.43
N GLU A 25 10.97 -14.72 -7.44
CA GLU A 25 10.34 -15.21 -6.22
C GLU A 25 9.78 -14.06 -5.38
N VAL A 26 10.54 -12.97 -5.25
CA VAL A 26 10.10 -11.77 -4.53
C VAL A 26 8.93 -11.10 -5.25
N ARG A 27 8.98 -11.01 -6.59
CA ARG A 27 7.87 -10.47 -7.38
C ARG A 27 6.59 -11.30 -7.21
N ALA A 28 6.71 -12.63 -7.25
CA ALA A 28 5.58 -13.54 -7.08
C ALA A 28 4.99 -13.46 -5.66
N ALA A 29 5.83 -13.44 -4.63
CA ALA A 29 5.41 -13.32 -3.23
C ALA A 29 4.66 -12.01 -2.95
N LEU A 30 5.09 -10.92 -3.57
CA LEU A 30 4.45 -9.60 -3.45
C LEU A 30 3.31 -9.39 -4.47
N GLY A 31 3.08 -10.33 -5.38
CA GLY A 31 2.07 -10.24 -6.43
C GLY A 31 2.31 -9.08 -7.41
N LEU A 32 3.57 -8.72 -7.66
CA LEU A 32 3.93 -7.58 -8.50
C LEU A 32 3.80 -7.90 -9.99
N GLN A 33 3.18 -6.98 -10.72
CA GLN A 33 3.09 -6.97 -12.17
C GLN A 33 3.86 -5.77 -12.74
N GLU A 34 4.07 -5.77 -14.06
CA GLU A 34 4.65 -4.62 -14.73
C GLU A 34 3.76 -3.37 -14.54
N GLY A 35 4.38 -2.25 -14.19
CA GLY A 35 3.67 -1.00 -13.86
C GLY A 35 3.24 -0.87 -12.40
N ASP A 36 3.36 -1.92 -11.58
CA ASP A 36 3.09 -1.80 -10.15
C ASP A 36 4.08 -0.88 -9.45
N ARG A 37 3.55 -0.13 -8.47
CA ARG A 37 4.32 0.83 -7.69
C ARG A 37 4.72 0.25 -6.35
N LEU A 38 5.99 0.44 -6.01
CA LEU A 38 6.55 0.14 -4.70
C LEU A 38 6.84 1.43 -3.95
N VAL A 39 6.70 1.39 -2.63
CA VAL A 39 7.12 2.45 -1.72
C VAL A 39 8.44 2.02 -1.09
N ALA A 40 9.45 2.87 -1.24
CA ALA A 40 10.74 2.71 -0.58
C ALA A 40 10.75 3.56 0.69
N ARG A 41 10.91 2.92 1.84
CA ARG A 41 11.03 3.59 3.14
C ARG A 41 12.45 3.39 3.66
N LEU A 42 13.18 4.49 3.82
CA LEU A 42 14.46 4.51 4.52
C LEU A 42 14.20 4.75 6.01
N ARG A 43 14.72 3.87 6.85
CA ARG A 43 14.70 4.01 8.31
C ARG A 43 16.00 4.67 8.80
N GLU A 44 15.97 5.21 10.01
CA GLU A 44 17.12 5.91 10.62
C GLU A 44 18.34 5.02 10.84
N ASP A 45 18.13 3.71 11.00
CA ASP A 45 19.16 2.68 11.12
C ASP A 45 19.84 2.32 9.78
N GLY A 46 19.45 2.98 8.67
CA GLY A 46 19.94 2.70 7.33
C GLY A 46 19.23 1.55 6.63
N THR A 47 18.19 0.97 7.24
CA THR A 47 17.42 -0.12 6.61
C THR A 47 16.50 0.45 5.52
N LEU A 48 16.61 -0.09 4.31
CA LEU A 48 15.70 0.19 3.20
C LEU A 48 14.61 -0.88 3.11
N GLU A 49 13.36 -0.49 3.33
CA GLU A 49 12.20 -1.36 3.18
C GLU A 49 11.47 -1.05 1.87
N LEU A 50 11.22 -2.09 1.07
CA LEU A 50 10.35 -2.00 -0.10
C LEU A 50 9.00 -2.61 0.21
N LEU A 51 7.93 -1.82 0.06
CA LEU A 51 6.56 -2.21 0.35
C LEU A 51 5.72 -2.08 -0.93
N SER A 52 4.82 -3.03 -1.18
CA SER A 52 3.82 -2.82 -2.23
C SER A 52 2.83 -1.74 -1.80
N PHE A 53 2.31 -0.95 -2.74
CA PHE A 53 1.34 0.09 -2.41
C PHE A 53 0.09 -0.49 -1.71
N ARG A 54 -0.35 -1.68 -2.13
CA ARG A 54 -1.43 -2.43 -1.48
C ARG A 54 -1.14 -2.73 -0.02
N GLU A 55 0.11 -3.09 0.29
CA GLU A 55 0.54 -3.36 1.66
C GLU A 55 0.51 -2.10 2.53
N VAL A 56 0.91 -0.95 1.97
CA VAL A 56 0.82 0.34 2.66
C VAL A 56 -0.64 0.68 2.98
N VAL A 57 -1.54 0.56 2.00
CA VAL A 57 -2.98 0.78 2.22
C VAL A 57 -3.52 -0.16 3.28
N ARG A 58 -3.13 -1.45 3.25
CA ARG A 58 -3.55 -2.43 4.26
C ARG A 58 -3.10 -2.05 5.67
N ARG A 59 -1.86 -1.58 5.83
CA ARG A 59 -1.31 -1.18 7.15
C ARG A 59 -1.96 0.07 7.71
N VAL A 60 -2.36 1.01 6.85
CA VAL A 60 -3.00 2.27 7.26
C VAL A 60 -4.53 2.14 7.33
N ARG A 61 -5.10 1.09 6.74
CA ARG A 61 -6.55 0.83 6.79
C ARG A 61 -7.00 0.63 8.23
N GLY A 62 -7.91 1.49 8.68
CA GLY A 62 -8.46 1.45 10.03
C GLY A 62 -7.70 2.30 11.05
N LEU A 63 -6.67 3.07 10.63
CA LEU A 63 -5.95 4.00 11.52
C LEU A 63 -6.89 4.97 12.26
N TYR A 64 -7.98 5.36 11.62
CA TYR A 64 -8.98 6.27 12.19
C TYR A 64 -10.21 5.56 12.74
N LYS A 65 -10.24 4.22 12.77
CA LYS A 65 -11.41 3.44 13.19
C LYS A 65 -11.81 3.79 14.62
N ASP A 66 -10.83 4.03 15.49
CA ASP A 66 -11.05 4.33 16.91
C ASP A 66 -11.52 5.77 17.16
N LEU A 67 -11.46 6.65 16.14
CA LEU A 67 -12.02 8.01 16.23
C LEU A 67 -13.50 8.07 15.84
N VAL A 68 -14.05 6.98 15.29
CA VAL A 68 -15.45 6.93 14.84
C VAL A 68 -16.34 6.40 15.96
N PRO A 69 -17.37 7.15 16.38
CA PRO A 69 -18.31 6.66 17.39
C PRO A 69 -18.99 5.35 16.95
N PRO A 70 -19.30 4.44 17.89
CA PRO A 70 -20.01 3.20 17.57
C PRO A 70 -21.32 3.46 16.84
N GLY A 71 -21.56 2.76 15.73
CA GLY A 71 -22.79 2.88 14.93
C GLY A 71 -22.79 4.02 13.92
N VAL A 72 -21.71 4.82 13.80
CA VAL A 72 -21.59 5.87 12.78
C VAL A 72 -20.89 5.32 11.54
N SER A 73 -21.54 5.42 10.39
CA SER A 73 -20.94 5.13 9.08
C SER A 73 -20.56 6.44 8.38
N LEU A 74 -19.27 6.79 8.45
CA LEU A 74 -18.73 7.97 7.74
C LEU A 74 -18.96 7.88 6.21
N VAL A 75 -19.05 6.68 5.66
CA VAL A 75 -19.33 6.46 4.24
C VAL A 75 -20.76 6.88 3.90
N GLU A 76 -21.73 6.52 4.73
CA GLU A 76 -23.14 6.90 4.51
C GLU A 76 -23.34 8.40 4.70
N GLU A 77 -22.68 9.00 5.69
CA GLU A 77 -22.68 10.44 5.93
C GLU A 77 -22.14 11.20 4.71
N LEU A 78 -20.97 10.80 4.20
CA LEU A 78 -20.37 11.39 3.00
C LEU A 78 -21.26 11.23 1.76
N ILE A 79 -21.88 10.06 1.56
CA ILE A 79 -22.79 9.84 0.42
C ILE A 79 -24.01 10.75 0.52
N ARG A 80 -24.57 10.93 1.73
CA ARG A 80 -25.69 11.84 1.95
C ARG A 80 -25.31 13.27 1.61
N GLU A 81 -24.19 13.75 2.16
CA GLU A 81 -23.69 15.10 1.90
C GLU A 81 -23.49 15.35 0.40
N ARG A 82 -22.86 14.42 -0.33
CA ARG A 82 -22.65 14.56 -1.78
C ARG A 82 -23.95 14.59 -2.58
N ARG A 83 -24.98 13.87 -2.14
CA ARG A 83 -26.31 13.90 -2.77
C ARG A 83 -27.06 15.19 -2.47
N GLU A 84 -26.91 15.74 -1.28
CA GLU A 84 -27.49 17.03 -0.91
C GLU A 84 -26.81 18.18 -1.65
N GLU A 85 -25.48 18.14 -1.77
CA GLU A 85 -24.69 19.09 -2.56
C GLU A 85 -25.11 19.07 -4.03
N ALA A 86 -25.20 17.88 -4.65
CA ALA A 86 -25.65 17.75 -6.03
C ALA A 86 -27.08 18.28 -6.27
N ARG A 87 -28.00 18.11 -5.32
CA ARG A 87 -29.36 18.68 -5.43
C ARG A 87 -29.38 20.20 -5.37
N ARG A 88 -28.49 20.81 -4.58
CA ARG A 88 -28.36 22.27 -4.47
C ARG A 88 -27.72 22.91 -5.70
N GLU A 89 -26.92 22.16 -6.45
CA GLU A 89 -26.32 22.62 -7.71
C GLU A 89 -27.28 22.50 -8.90
N GLU A 90 -28.32 21.65 -8.79
CA GLU A 90 -29.38 21.49 -9.81
C GLU A 90 -30.56 22.46 -9.62
N GLU A 91 -30.64 23.19 -8.50
CA GLU A 91 -31.58 24.31 -8.25
C GLU A 91 -31.02 25.66 -8.72
#